data_AF-A0A171A9B7-F1
#
_entry.id   AF-A0A171A9B7-F1
#
_cell.length_a   1.000
_cell.length_b   1.000
_cell.length_c   1.000
_cell.angle_alpha   90.00
_cell.angle_beta   90.00
_cell.angle_gamma   90.00
#
_symmetry.space_group_name_H-M   'P 1'
#
loop_
_entity.id
_entity.type
_entity.pdbx_description
1 polymer ?
#
loop_
_entity_poly.entity_id
_entity_poly.type
_entity_poly.pdbx_seq_one_letter_code
_entity_poly.pdbx_strand_id
1 'polypeptide(L)'
;HSNEYVQRLTDEKRVCNIIDKVQTFLEKSGVPSDLCRIYLRKVEHLYYKFDPSVIKQKKGELEPGTTTSIQVMDKLCKYIYDKDITDRLRTRAILAHVYHHALHDNWFQGRDLILMSHLQEVIHHSDPSTQILYNRTMAHLGLCAFRHSNIKDAHNCLVDLMMTGKTKELLAQGLMPQRQHERSKEQEKVEKQRQMPFHMHINLELIECVYLVSAMLIEIPYMAAHEFDARRRMISKTFYQQLRSSERQSLVGPPESMREHVVAASK
;
A
#
# COMPACT_ATOMS: atom_id res chain seq x y z
N HIS A 1 13.56 2.46 -18.17
CA HIS A 1 13.42 3.93 -18.12
C HIS A 1 13.48 4.51 -19.53
N SER A 2 12.42 4.32 -20.34
CA SER A 2 12.34 4.91 -21.69
C SER A 2 11.52 6.20 -21.67
N ASN A 3 11.92 7.20 -22.46
CA ASN A 3 11.19 8.47 -22.58
C ASN A 3 9.76 8.30 -23.12
N GLU A 4 9.50 7.23 -23.87
CA GLU A 4 8.17 6.88 -24.38
C GLU A 4 7.15 6.67 -23.24
N TYR A 5 7.58 6.13 -22.09
CA TYR A 5 6.70 5.94 -20.94
C TYR A 5 6.21 7.28 -20.37
N VAL A 6 7.10 8.28 -20.32
CA VAL A 6 6.76 9.62 -19.84
C VAL A 6 5.77 10.30 -20.79
N GLN A 7 5.96 10.15 -22.11
CA GLN A 7 5.03 10.67 -23.11
C GLN A 7 3.63 10.05 -22.95
N ARG A 8 3.52 8.73 -22.83
CA ARG A 8 2.22 8.06 -22.60
C ARG A 8 1.56 8.46 -21.28
N LEU A 9 2.34 8.80 -20.26
CA LEU A 9 1.79 9.30 -18.99
C LEU A 9 1.11 10.66 -19.15
N THR A 10 1.51 11.47 -20.14
CA THR A 10 0.83 12.76 -20.41
C THR A 10 -0.59 12.58 -20.93
N ASP A 11 -0.87 11.49 -21.64
CA ASP A 11 -2.20 11.15 -22.15
C ASP A 11 -3.21 10.87 -21.03
N GLU A 12 -2.72 10.51 -19.83
CA GLU A 12 -3.59 10.27 -18.67
C GLU A 12 -4.44 11.51 -18.32
N LYS A 13 -3.89 12.73 -18.52
CA LYS A 13 -4.64 13.98 -18.32
C LYS A 13 -5.86 14.05 -19.23
N ARG A 14 -5.72 13.58 -20.48
CA ARG A 14 -6.82 13.53 -21.44
C ARG A 14 -7.90 12.54 -21.00
N VAL A 15 -7.49 11.38 -20.46
CA VAL A 15 -8.42 10.38 -19.90
C VAL A 15 -9.18 10.95 -18.70
N CYS A 16 -8.51 11.60 -17.75
CA CYS A 16 -9.16 12.26 -16.62
C CYS A 16 -10.19 13.31 -17.07
N ASN A 17 -9.85 14.14 -18.07
CA ASN A 17 -10.78 15.13 -18.61
C ASN A 17 -12.03 14.50 -19.25
N ILE A 18 -11.90 13.32 -19.86
CA ILE A 18 -13.05 12.58 -20.42
C ILE A 18 -13.90 12.04 -19.29
N ILE A 19 -13.29 11.47 -18.25
CA ILE A 19 -14.01 10.98 -17.06
C ILE A 19 -14.81 12.11 -16.42
N ASP A 20 -14.22 13.30 -16.27
CA ASP A 20 -14.90 14.46 -15.70
C ASP A 20 -16.11 14.90 -16.55
N LYS A 21 -15.97 14.93 -17.88
CA LYS A 21 -17.09 15.24 -18.79
C LYS A 21 -18.22 14.22 -18.69
N VAL A 22 -17.89 12.93 -18.65
CA VAL A 22 -18.87 11.85 -18.50
C VAL A 22 -19.53 11.93 -17.13
N GLN A 23 -18.78 12.27 -16.07
CA GLN A 23 -19.33 12.52 -14.75
C GLN A 23 -20.39 13.63 -14.80
N THR A 24 -20.08 14.79 -15.39
CA THR A 24 -21.03 15.92 -15.46
C THR A 24 -22.28 15.58 -16.28
N PHE A 25 -22.15 14.68 -17.26
CA PHE A 25 -23.28 14.20 -18.05
C PHE A 25 -24.15 13.22 -17.25
N LEU A 26 -23.56 12.23 -16.59
CA LEU A 26 -24.28 11.23 -15.79
C LEU A 26 -24.95 11.83 -14.55
N GLU A 27 -24.35 12.87 -13.95
CA GLU A 27 -24.99 13.64 -12.88
C GLU A 27 -26.32 14.28 -13.33
N LYS A 28 -26.47 14.62 -14.62
CA LYS A 28 -27.72 15.13 -15.19
C LYS A 28 -28.73 14.03 -15.52
N SER A 29 -28.25 12.85 -15.94
CA SER A 29 -29.10 11.71 -16.28
C SER A 29 -29.60 10.92 -15.06
N GLY A 30 -28.89 10.99 -13.93
CA GLY A 30 -29.39 10.58 -12.62
C GLY A 30 -29.45 9.08 -12.33
N VAL A 31 -28.80 8.21 -13.11
CA VAL A 31 -28.78 6.76 -12.85
C VAL A 31 -27.72 6.41 -11.79
N PRO A 32 -28.09 5.92 -10.59
CA PRO A 32 -27.14 5.72 -9.49
C PRO A 32 -26.05 4.68 -9.76
N SER A 33 -26.38 3.59 -10.46
CA SER A 33 -25.44 2.51 -10.79
C SER A 33 -24.29 2.98 -11.69
N ASP A 34 -24.61 3.77 -12.72
CA ASP A 34 -23.61 4.31 -13.62
C ASP A 34 -22.78 5.40 -12.95
N LEU A 35 -23.39 6.18 -12.05
CA LEU A 35 -22.69 7.17 -11.26
C LEU A 35 -21.64 6.53 -10.33
N CYS A 36 -22.00 5.44 -9.63
CA CYS A 36 -21.06 4.69 -8.79
C CYS A 36 -19.86 4.15 -9.59
N ARG A 37 -20.10 3.67 -10.83
CA ARG A 37 -19.03 3.17 -11.71
C ARG A 37 -18.07 4.27 -12.16
N ILE A 38 -18.61 5.43 -12.54
CA ILE A 38 -17.78 6.56 -12.99
C ILE A 38 -17.04 7.18 -11.80
N TYR A 39 -17.67 7.27 -10.63
CA TYR A 39 -17.01 7.69 -9.40
C TYR A 39 -15.87 6.75 -9.03
N LEU A 40 -16.07 5.44 -9.08
CA LEU A 40 -14.96 4.49 -8.85
C LEU A 40 -13.83 4.70 -9.87
N ARG A 41 -14.15 4.89 -11.15
CA ARG A 41 -13.13 5.15 -12.18
C ARG A 41 -12.35 6.42 -11.88
N LYS A 42 -13.01 7.49 -11.44
CA LYS A 42 -12.35 8.74 -11.03
C LYS A 42 -11.46 8.52 -9.80
N VAL A 43 -11.95 7.80 -8.81
CA VAL A 43 -11.19 7.42 -7.61
C VAL A 43 -9.93 6.62 -7.98
N GLU A 44 -10.03 5.67 -8.91
CA GLU A 44 -8.90 4.86 -9.40
C GLU A 44 -7.77 5.72 -10.04
N HIS A 45 -8.10 6.86 -10.63
CA HIS A 45 -7.11 7.80 -11.21
C HIS A 45 -6.60 8.85 -10.22
N LEU A 46 -7.24 9.00 -9.06
CA LEU A 46 -6.92 10.00 -8.06
C LEU A 46 -6.12 9.42 -6.87
N TYR A 47 -6.45 8.20 -6.41
CA TYR A 47 -6.02 7.71 -5.10
C TYR A 47 -4.50 7.64 -4.89
N TYR A 48 -3.75 7.37 -5.96
CA TYR A 48 -2.29 7.20 -5.90
C TYR A 48 -1.52 8.51 -6.13
N LYS A 49 -2.20 9.60 -6.50
CA LYS A 49 -1.58 10.90 -6.74
C LYS A 49 -1.54 11.69 -5.44
N PHE A 50 -0.34 12.16 -5.09
CA PHE A 50 -0.15 13.03 -3.96
C PHE A 50 -0.46 14.48 -4.35
N ASP A 51 -1.43 15.08 -3.70
CA ASP A 51 -1.74 16.51 -3.79
C ASP A 51 -0.98 17.31 -2.72
N PRO A 52 0.01 18.15 -3.10
CA PRO A 52 0.73 19.01 -2.16
C PRO A 52 -0.16 20.08 -1.52
N SER A 53 -1.30 20.41 -2.14
CA SER A 53 -2.24 21.41 -1.65
C SER A 53 -2.87 20.99 -0.32
N VAL A 54 -3.05 19.68 -0.11
CA VAL A 54 -3.52 19.13 1.17
C VAL A 54 -2.56 19.46 2.32
N ILE A 55 -1.25 19.37 2.07
CA ILE A 55 -0.25 19.69 3.09
C ILE A 55 -0.19 21.20 3.33
N LYS A 56 -0.26 22.01 2.28
CA LYS A 56 -0.31 23.48 2.41
C LYS A 56 -1.55 23.94 3.17
N GLN A 57 -2.69 23.26 2.97
CA GLN A 57 -3.90 23.50 3.73
C GLN A 57 -3.74 23.09 5.20
N LYS A 58 -3.14 21.92 5.49
CA LYS A 58 -2.80 21.50 6.86
C LYS A 58 -1.83 22.46 7.57
N LYS A 59 -0.94 23.12 6.82
CA LYS A 59 -0.01 24.15 7.33
C LYS A 59 -0.65 25.53 7.50
N GLY A 60 -1.92 25.70 7.11
CA GLY A 60 -2.64 26.97 7.23
C GLY A 60 -2.31 28.00 6.15
N GLU A 61 -1.64 27.61 5.06
CA GLU A 61 -1.22 28.52 3.97
C GLU A 61 -2.28 28.71 2.87
N LEU A 62 -3.43 28.04 2.96
CA LEU A 62 -4.48 28.07 1.93
C LEU A 62 -5.83 28.52 2.49
N GLU A 63 -6.53 29.33 1.71
CA GLU A 63 -7.90 29.76 1.93
C GLU A 63 -8.84 28.56 2.20
N PRO A 64 -9.72 28.62 3.22
CA PRO A 64 -10.59 27.52 3.66
C PRO A 64 -11.67 27.10 2.64
N GLY A 65 -11.71 27.69 1.45
CA GLY A 65 -12.63 27.35 0.36
C GLY A 65 -12.07 26.44 -0.73
N THR A 66 -10.78 26.09 -0.69
CA THR A 66 -10.18 25.25 -1.74
C THR A 66 -10.60 23.80 -1.57
N THR A 67 -11.38 23.25 -2.52
CA THR A 67 -11.75 21.83 -2.52
C THR A 67 -10.49 20.98 -2.72
N THR A 68 -10.03 20.32 -1.66
CA THR A 68 -8.87 19.43 -1.72
C THR A 68 -9.21 18.06 -2.29
N SER A 69 -8.19 17.36 -2.79
CA SER A 69 -8.31 15.98 -3.28
C SER A 69 -8.99 15.06 -2.26
N ILE A 70 -8.72 15.24 -0.96
CA ILE A 70 -9.34 14.49 0.13
C ILE A 70 -10.84 14.72 0.18
N GLN A 71 -11.30 15.97 0.11
CA GLN A 71 -12.74 16.27 0.16
C GLN A 71 -13.48 15.71 -1.05
N VAL A 72 -12.84 15.73 -2.23
CA VAL A 72 -13.40 15.11 -3.43
C VAL A 72 -13.48 13.60 -3.24
N MET A 73 -12.40 12.97 -2.74
CA MET A 73 -12.37 11.54 -2.44
C MET A 73 -13.46 11.15 -1.43
N ASP A 74 -13.58 11.87 -0.33
CA ASP A 74 -14.58 11.66 0.71
C ASP A 74 -16.01 11.72 0.15
N LYS A 75 -16.31 12.73 -0.68
CA LYS A 75 -17.64 12.88 -1.30
C LYS A 75 -17.96 11.70 -2.22
N LEU A 76 -17.02 11.33 -3.07
CA LEU A 76 -17.19 10.22 -4.03
C LEU A 76 -17.34 8.88 -3.28
N CYS A 77 -16.49 8.62 -2.29
CA CYS A 77 -16.51 7.39 -1.51
C CYS A 77 -17.79 7.27 -0.66
N LYS A 78 -18.23 8.34 0.02
CA LYS A 78 -19.50 8.35 0.77
C LYS A 78 -20.70 8.06 -0.13
N TYR A 79 -20.73 8.64 -1.33
CA TYR A 79 -21.78 8.35 -2.29
C TYR A 79 -21.80 6.87 -2.69
N ILE A 80 -20.63 6.27 -2.93
CA ILE A 80 -20.51 4.84 -3.22
C ILE A 80 -20.98 4.02 -2.01
N TYR A 81 -20.69 4.41 -0.77
CA TYR A 81 -21.14 3.66 0.41
C TYR A 81 -22.67 3.60 0.52
N ASP A 82 -23.34 4.72 0.25
CA ASP A 82 -24.80 4.85 0.40
C ASP A 82 -25.61 4.26 -0.75
N LYS A 83 -25.09 4.35 -1.99
CA LYS A 83 -25.87 4.05 -3.21
C LYS A 83 -25.51 2.74 -3.87
N ASP A 84 -24.43 2.09 -3.44
CA ASP A 84 -23.96 0.88 -4.07
C ASP A 84 -24.61 -0.37 -3.49
N ILE A 85 -25.21 -1.14 -4.39
CA ILE A 85 -25.86 -2.43 -4.12
C ILE A 85 -24.81 -3.56 -4.15
N THR A 86 -23.65 -3.32 -4.79
CA THR A 86 -22.60 -4.33 -4.97
C THR A 86 -21.47 -4.16 -3.95
N ASP A 87 -21.34 -5.08 -3.00
CA ASP A 87 -20.28 -5.01 -1.98
C ASP A 87 -18.85 -4.96 -2.56
N ARG A 88 -18.67 -5.39 -3.81
CA ARG A 88 -17.40 -5.34 -4.54
C ARG A 88 -16.94 -3.91 -4.85
N LEU A 89 -17.82 -3.06 -5.37
CA LEU A 89 -17.48 -1.69 -5.72
C LEU A 89 -17.23 -0.88 -4.43
N ARG A 90 -18.05 -1.09 -3.39
CA ARG A 90 -17.83 -0.60 -2.02
C ARG A 90 -16.45 -0.97 -1.48
N THR A 91 -16.07 -2.25 -1.53
CA THR A 91 -14.76 -2.72 -1.03
C THR A 91 -13.59 -1.99 -1.71
N ARG A 92 -13.63 -1.88 -3.06
CA ARG A 92 -12.58 -1.17 -3.81
C ARG A 92 -12.53 0.32 -3.46
N ALA A 93 -13.69 0.95 -3.29
CA ALA A 93 -13.78 2.34 -2.88
C ALA A 93 -13.17 2.56 -1.49
N ILE A 94 -13.43 1.68 -0.51
CA ILE A 94 -12.81 1.75 0.82
C ILE A 94 -11.29 1.61 0.72
N LEU A 95 -10.79 0.62 -0.02
CA LEU A 95 -9.34 0.41 -0.16
C LEU A 95 -8.63 1.60 -0.80
N ALA A 96 -9.22 2.20 -1.84
CA ALA A 96 -8.69 3.40 -2.48
C ALA A 96 -8.77 4.62 -1.56
N HIS A 97 -9.84 4.73 -0.77
CA HIS A 97 -10.02 5.80 0.21
C HIS A 97 -8.93 5.76 1.29
N VAL A 98 -8.69 4.59 1.87
CA VAL A 98 -7.64 4.38 2.88
C VAL A 98 -6.27 4.66 2.29
N TYR A 99 -5.99 4.19 1.07
CA TYR A 99 -4.71 4.45 0.40
C TYR A 99 -4.46 5.96 0.28
N HIS A 100 -5.48 6.72 -0.12
CA HIS A 100 -5.36 8.17 -0.27
C HIS A 100 -5.12 8.85 1.07
N HIS A 101 -5.84 8.48 2.13
CA HIS A 101 -5.57 8.99 3.49
C HIS A 101 -4.15 8.65 3.97
N ALA A 102 -3.70 7.42 3.75
CA ALA A 102 -2.34 7.00 4.11
C ALA A 102 -1.26 7.82 3.37
N LEU A 103 -1.50 8.14 2.09
CA LEU A 103 -0.61 8.98 1.28
C LEU A 103 -0.53 10.43 1.79
N HIS A 104 -1.61 10.94 2.38
CA HIS A 104 -1.73 12.32 2.86
C HIS A 104 -1.47 12.52 4.37
N ASP A 105 -0.82 11.55 5.02
CA ASP A 105 -0.52 11.59 6.46
C ASP A 105 -1.76 11.69 7.36
N ASN A 106 -2.82 10.99 6.97
CA ASN A 106 -4.04 10.85 7.74
C ASN A 106 -4.12 9.42 8.31
N TRP A 107 -3.16 9.06 9.17
CA TRP A 107 -3.02 7.68 9.65
C TRP A 107 -4.25 7.21 10.44
N PHE A 108 -4.71 8.01 11.41
CA PHE A 108 -5.84 7.64 12.26
C PHE A 108 -7.12 7.40 11.46
N GLN A 109 -7.45 8.31 10.53
CA GLN A 109 -8.63 8.14 9.67
C GLN A 109 -8.51 6.89 8.79
N GLY A 110 -7.34 6.63 8.20
CA GLY A 110 -7.10 5.44 7.39
C GLY A 110 -7.23 4.13 8.19
N ARG A 111 -6.68 4.10 9.41
CA ARG A 111 -6.77 2.95 10.33
C ARG A 111 -8.23 2.68 10.73
N ASP A 112 -8.94 3.71 11.16
CA ASP A 112 -10.31 3.57 11.65
C ASP A 112 -11.23 3.12 10.50
N LEU A 113 -11.02 3.60 9.28
CA LEU A 113 -11.72 3.12 8.08
C LEU A 113 -11.50 1.63 7.80
N ILE A 114 -10.25 1.13 7.90
CA ILE A 114 -10.00 -0.32 7.73
C ILE A 114 -10.74 -1.11 8.82
N LEU A 115 -10.64 -0.70 10.08
CA LEU A 115 -11.24 -1.42 11.20
C LEU A 115 -12.77 -1.44 11.12
N MET A 116 -13.41 -0.32 10.79
CA MET A 116 -14.87 -0.23 10.62
C MET A 116 -15.39 -1.04 9.44
N SER A 117 -14.57 -1.23 8.40
CA SER A 117 -14.98 -1.92 7.17
C SER A 117 -14.95 -3.45 7.25
N HIS A 118 -14.35 -4.03 8.30
CA HIS A 118 -14.21 -5.48 8.50
C HIS A 118 -13.66 -6.23 7.27
N LEU A 119 -12.82 -5.58 6.46
CA LEU A 119 -12.40 -6.12 5.17
C LEU A 119 -11.53 -7.38 5.28
N GLN A 120 -10.84 -7.59 6.40
CA GLN A 120 -9.90 -8.70 6.62
C GLN A 120 -10.51 -10.08 6.31
N GLU A 121 -11.81 -10.28 6.59
CA GLU A 121 -12.51 -11.55 6.34
C GLU A 121 -12.91 -11.72 4.86
N VAL A 122 -13.18 -10.61 4.17
CA VAL A 122 -13.75 -10.59 2.81
C VAL A 122 -12.68 -10.67 1.72
N ILE A 123 -11.47 -10.19 2.01
CA ILE A 123 -10.40 -10.04 1.00
C ILE A 123 -9.93 -11.37 0.42
N HIS A 124 -9.86 -12.44 1.22
CA HIS A 124 -9.39 -13.75 0.75
C HIS A 124 -10.28 -14.33 -0.36
N HIS A 125 -11.58 -14.03 -0.33
CA HIS A 125 -12.57 -14.48 -1.32
C HIS A 125 -12.76 -13.49 -2.47
N SER A 126 -12.12 -12.32 -2.40
CA SER A 126 -12.25 -11.25 -3.39
C SER A 126 -11.43 -11.53 -4.65
N ASP A 127 -11.73 -10.80 -5.71
CA ASP A 127 -10.98 -10.91 -6.96
C ASP A 127 -9.50 -10.52 -6.78
N PRO A 128 -8.57 -11.11 -7.55
CA PRO A 128 -7.15 -10.88 -7.32
C PRO A 128 -6.70 -9.42 -7.51
N SER A 129 -7.42 -8.63 -8.32
CA SER A 129 -7.10 -7.20 -8.46
C SER A 129 -7.40 -6.41 -7.19
N THR A 130 -8.47 -6.78 -6.47
CA THR A 130 -8.85 -6.21 -5.18
C THR A 130 -7.89 -6.69 -4.07
N GLN A 131 -7.41 -7.95 -4.13
CA GLN A 131 -6.36 -8.44 -3.23
C GLN A 131 -5.04 -7.67 -3.40
N ILE A 132 -4.63 -7.39 -4.65
CA ILE A 132 -3.44 -6.57 -4.93
C ILE A 132 -3.64 -5.16 -4.35
N LEU A 133 -4.82 -4.55 -4.54
CA LEU A 133 -5.11 -3.24 -3.97
C LEU A 133 -5.04 -3.27 -2.44
N TYR A 134 -5.58 -4.30 -1.78
CA TYR A 134 -5.46 -4.46 -0.33
C TYR A 134 -4.01 -4.55 0.14
N ASN A 135 -3.20 -5.43 -0.47
CA ASN A 135 -1.78 -5.56 -0.11
C ASN A 135 -1.04 -4.23 -0.24
N ARG A 136 -1.36 -3.45 -1.28
CA ARG A 136 -0.76 -2.13 -1.52
C ARG A 136 -1.23 -1.08 -0.52
N THR A 137 -2.52 -1.10 -0.14
CA THR A 137 -3.09 -0.23 0.89
C THR A 137 -2.47 -0.55 2.25
N MET A 138 -2.31 -1.83 2.60
CA MET A 138 -1.64 -2.26 3.84
C MET A 138 -0.18 -1.83 3.88
N ALA A 139 0.54 -1.96 2.76
CA ALA A 139 1.91 -1.46 2.65
C ALA A 139 1.98 0.05 2.91
N HIS A 140 1.10 0.85 2.29
CA HIS A 140 1.06 2.30 2.50
C HIS A 140 0.63 2.70 3.90
N LEU A 141 -0.35 2.00 4.48
CA LEU A 141 -0.80 2.27 5.84
C LEU A 141 0.31 1.96 6.85
N GLY A 142 1.07 0.88 6.63
CA GLY A 142 2.27 0.56 7.42
C GLY A 142 3.36 1.64 7.31
N LEU A 143 3.63 2.13 6.10
CA LEU A 143 4.55 3.26 5.90
C LEU A 143 4.05 4.53 6.60
N CYS A 144 2.75 4.83 6.51
CA CYS A 144 2.13 5.97 7.17
C CYS A 144 2.21 5.85 8.71
N ALA A 145 1.98 4.66 9.26
CA ALA A 145 2.11 4.36 10.68
C ALA A 145 3.54 4.63 11.17
N PHE A 146 4.53 4.20 10.39
CA PHE A 146 5.93 4.44 10.70
C PHE A 146 6.28 5.94 10.71
N ARG A 147 5.75 6.72 9.76
CA ARG A 147 5.91 8.19 9.73
C ARG A 147 5.32 8.89 10.96
N HIS A 148 4.29 8.30 11.58
CA HIS A 148 3.69 8.79 12.82
C HIS A 148 4.35 8.23 14.09
N SER A 149 5.50 7.55 13.97
CA SER A 149 6.21 6.89 15.08
C SER A 149 5.45 5.74 15.76
N ASN A 150 4.38 5.24 15.14
CA ASN A 150 3.63 4.09 15.63
C ASN A 150 4.26 2.79 15.14
N ILE A 151 5.40 2.44 15.74
CA ILE A 151 6.25 1.32 15.31
C ILE A 151 5.55 -0.04 15.41
N LYS A 152 4.77 -0.26 16.48
CA LYS A 152 4.03 -1.52 16.69
C LYS A 152 3.00 -1.74 15.59
N ASP A 153 2.23 -0.72 15.25
CA ASP A 153 1.20 -0.80 14.22
C ASP A 153 1.83 -0.92 12.83
N ALA A 154 2.95 -0.22 12.57
CA ALA A 154 3.71 -0.37 11.34
C ALA A 154 4.19 -1.82 11.15
N HIS A 155 4.74 -2.43 12.20
CA HIS A 155 5.15 -3.84 12.18
C HIS A 155 3.97 -4.78 11.90
N ASN A 156 2.85 -4.61 12.62
CA ASN A 156 1.66 -5.42 12.46
C ASN A 156 1.05 -5.34 11.06
N CYS A 157 1.06 -4.17 10.41
CA CYS A 157 0.55 -4.02 9.04
C CYS A 157 1.43 -4.71 7.99
N LEU A 158 2.74 -4.77 8.24
CA LEU A 158 3.74 -5.23 7.26
C LEU A 158 4.15 -6.70 7.44
N VAL A 159 3.90 -7.30 8.62
CA VAL A 159 4.35 -8.66 8.94
C VAL A 159 3.82 -9.70 7.95
N ASP A 160 2.52 -9.66 7.63
CA ASP A 160 1.90 -10.63 6.72
C ASP A 160 2.48 -10.52 5.30
N LEU A 161 2.75 -9.30 4.85
CA LEU A 161 3.30 -9.04 3.53
C LEU A 161 4.76 -9.50 3.42
N MET A 162 5.55 -9.31 4.48
CA MET A 162 6.97 -9.62 4.50
C MET A 162 7.27 -11.09 4.81
N MET A 163 6.44 -11.77 5.60
CA MET A 163 6.61 -13.19 5.93
C MET A 163 6.52 -14.12 4.71
N THR A 164 5.78 -13.72 3.67
CA THR A 164 5.59 -14.56 2.48
C THR A 164 6.82 -14.67 1.59
N GLY A 165 7.78 -13.74 1.70
CA GLY A 165 8.97 -13.69 0.83
C GLY A 165 8.68 -13.40 -0.65
N LYS A 166 7.41 -13.22 -1.04
CA LYS A 166 6.94 -12.95 -2.41
C LYS A 166 6.34 -11.54 -2.56
N THR A 167 6.86 -10.58 -1.80
CA THR A 167 6.34 -9.21 -1.72
C THR A 167 6.25 -8.52 -3.09
N LYS A 168 7.19 -8.80 -4.01
CA LYS A 168 7.19 -8.27 -5.38
C LYS A 168 5.98 -8.74 -6.20
N GLU A 169 5.59 -10.00 -6.04
CA GLU A 169 4.45 -10.62 -6.74
C GLU A 169 3.13 -10.18 -6.11
N LEU A 170 3.05 -10.16 -4.78
CA LEU A 170 1.86 -9.76 -4.03
C LEU A 170 1.47 -8.28 -4.24
N LEU A 171 2.45 -7.42 -4.53
CA LEU A 171 2.22 -6.02 -4.89
C LEU A 171 2.08 -5.79 -6.40
N ALA A 172 2.13 -6.87 -7.19
CA ALA A 172 2.05 -6.87 -8.66
C ALA A 172 3.06 -5.93 -9.35
N GLN A 173 4.28 -5.82 -8.81
CA GLN A 173 5.35 -4.97 -9.35
C GLN A 173 6.35 -5.75 -10.23
N GLY A 174 6.08 -7.02 -10.47
CA GLY A 174 6.88 -7.88 -11.31
C GLY A 174 6.75 -9.33 -10.87
N LEU A 175 7.20 -10.23 -11.74
CA LEU A 175 7.32 -11.65 -11.43
C LEU A 175 8.72 -11.87 -10.88
N MET A 176 8.85 -12.64 -9.80
CA MET A 176 10.17 -13.20 -9.50
C MET A 176 10.41 -14.33 -10.50
N PRO A 177 11.62 -14.50 -11.03
CA PRO A 177 11.95 -15.67 -11.83
C PRO A 177 11.90 -16.89 -10.91
N GLN A 178 10.75 -17.54 -10.83
CA GLN A 178 10.60 -18.83 -10.18
C GLN A 178 11.22 -19.90 -11.07
N ARG A 179 11.81 -20.93 -10.46
CA ARG A 179 12.34 -22.10 -11.18
C ARG A 179 11.27 -22.63 -12.13
N GLN A 180 11.74 -22.99 -13.32
CA GLN A 180 11.08 -23.17 -14.61
C GLN A 180 9.90 -24.17 -14.70
N HIS A 181 9.28 -24.58 -13.58
CA HIS A 181 8.35 -25.72 -13.52
C HIS A 181 7.02 -25.50 -12.76
N GLU A 182 6.76 -24.35 -12.15
CA GLU A 182 5.53 -24.15 -11.35
C GLU A 182 4.39 -23.36 -12.05
N ARG A 183 4.63 -22.69 -13.18
CA ARG A 183 3.59 -21.86 -13.85
C ARG A 183 3.31 -22.28 -15.28
N SER A 184 2.02 -22.41 -15.60
CA SER A 184 1.56 -22.51 -16.99
C SER A 184 1.75 -21.17 -17.70
N LYS A 185 2.15 -21.21 -18.98
CA LYS A 185 2.35 -20.00 -19.82
C LYS A 185 1.12 -19.09 -19.88
N GLU A 186 -0.08 -19.66 -19.72
CA GLU A 186 -1.34 -18.90 -19.69
C GLU A 186 -1.52 -18.12 -18.38
N GLN A 187 -1.16 -18.72 -17.24
CA GLN A 187 -1.23 -18.05 -15.94
C GLN A 187 -0.23 -16.89 -15.88
N GLU A 188 0.99 -17.09 -16.39
CA GLU A 188 2.01 -16.04 -16.44
C GLU A 188 1.56 -14.85 -17.32
N LYS A 189 0.86 -15.11 -18.43
CA LYS A 189 0.31 -14.06 -19.29
C LYS A 189 -0.77 -13.24 -18.58
N VAL A 190 -1.66 -13.89 -17.83
CA VAL A 190 -2.71 -13.21 -17.06
C VAL A 190 -2.12 -12.41 -15.90
N GLU A 191 -1.13 -12.94 -15.20
CA GLU A 191 -0.43 -12.21 -14.13
C GLU A 191 0.35 -11.02 -14.67
N LYS A 192 1.02 -11.17 -15.81
CA LYS A 192 1.72 -10.08 -16.49
C LYS A 192 0.76 -8.96 -16.94
N GLN A 193 -0.46 -9.31 -17.33
CA GLN A 193 -1.51 -8.32 -17.65
C GLN A 193 -2.05 -7.60 -16.41
N ARG A 194 -1.94 -8.18 -15.22
CA ARG A 194 -2.39 -7.58 -13.94
C ARG A 194 -1.30 -6.77 -13.24
N GLN A 195 -0.11 -6.68 -13.83
CA GLN A 195 0.97 -5.89 -13.27
C GLN A 195 0.62 -4.40 -13.26
N MET A 196 0.94 -3.75 -12.15
CA MET A 196 0.70 -2.33 -12.00
C MET A 196 1.71 -1.54 -12.86
N PRO A 197 1.32 -0.37 -13.39
CA PRO A 197 2.26 0.54 -14.04
C PRO A 197 3.35 1.03 -13.08
N PHE A 198 4.53 1.35 -13.63
CA PHE A 198 5.70 1.77 -12.85
C PHE A 198 5.47 3.03 -11.99
N HIS A 199 4.68 4.01 -12.45
CA HIS A 199 4.38 5.21 -11.64
C HIS A 199 3.50 4.91 -10.40
N MET A 200 2.96 3.69 -10.29
CA MET A 200 2.25 3.21 -9.12
C MET A 200 3.11 2.25 -8.29
N HIS A 201 4.34 1.94 -8.69
CA HIS A 201 5.20 1.05 -7.91
C HIS A 201 5.62 1.72 -6.59
N ILE A 202 5.73 0.89 -5.56
CA ILE A 202 6.19 1.26 -4.23
C ILE A 202 7.57 0.65 -4.08
N ASN A 203 8.57 1.43 -3.67
CA ASN A 203 9.92 0.89 -3.50
C ASN A 203 9.91 -0.26 -2.47
N LEU A 204 10.26 -1.46 -2.94
CA LEU A 204 10.28 -2.67 -2.11
C LEU A 204 11.37 -2.61 -1.04
N GLU A 205 12.52 -2.01 -1.36
CA GLU A 205 13.61 -1.83 -0.39
C GLU A 205 13.18 -0.90 0.74
N LEU A 206 12.39 0.13 0.45
CA LEU A 206 11.86 1.03 1.47
C LEU A 206 10.91 0.30 2.42
N ILE A 207 9.97 -0.49 1.87
CA ILE A 207 9.04 -1.28 2.69
C ILE A 207 9.80 -2.27 3.57
N GLU A 208 10.78 -2.97 3.00
CA GLU A 208 11.60 -3.93 3.73
C GLU A 208 12.42 -3.24 4.84
N CYS A 209 13.04 -2.10 4.54
CA CYS A 209 13.78 -1.31 5.52
C CYS A 209 12.89 -0.90 6.69
N VAL A 210 11.71 -0.33 6.41
CA VAL A 210 10.75 0.10 7.44
C VAL A 210 10.29 -1.09 8.29
N TYR A 211 10.04 -2.24 7.67
CA TYR A 211 9.68 -3.46 8.39
C TYR A 211 10.81 -3.94 9.31
N LEU A 212 12.04 -4.01 8.81
CA LEU A 212 13.21 -4.48 9.58
C LEU A 212 13.55 -3.53 10.71
N VAL A 213 13.51 -2.21 10.49
CA VAL A 213 13.71 -1.21 11.56
C VAL A 213 12.61 -1.31 12.61
N SER A 214 11.36 -1.50 12.21
CA SER A 214 10.26 -1.69 13.15
C SER A 214 10.40 -2.98 13.96
N ALA A 215 10.81 -4.07 13.31
CA ALA A 215 11.10 -5.33 13.98
C ALA A 215 12.28 -5.21 14.95
N MET A 216 13.36 -4.53 14.54
CA MET A 216 14.55 -4.28 15.34
C MET A 216 14.21 -3.55 16.65
N LEU A 217 13.43 -2.47 16.58
CA LEU A 217 13.05 -1.66 17.74
C LEU A 217 12.12 -2.41 18.72
N ILE A 218 11.41 -3.45 18.26
CA ILE A 218 10.54 -4.27 19.10
C ILE A 218 11.31 -5.48 19.65
N GLU A 219 12.09 -6.15 18.81
CA GLU A 219 12.75 -7.42 19.12
C GLU A 219 14.00 -7.23 19.99
N ILE A 220 14.84 -6.22 19.74
CA ILE A 220 16.10 -6.04 20.51
C ILE A 220 15.82 -5.82 22.00
N PRO A 221 14.94 -4.88 22.41
CA PRO A 221 14.67 -4.68 23.84
C PRO A 221 14.07 -5.93 24.49
N TYR A 222 13.23 -6.66 23.73
CA TYR A 222 12.65 -7.91 24.20
C TYR A 222 13.71 -9.01 24.37
N MET A 223 14.62 -9.15 23.40
CA MET A 223 15.71 -10.12 23.43
C MET A 223 16.71 -9.85 24.55
N ALA A 224 17.08 -8.59 24.76
CA ALA A 224 17.98 -8.17 25.83
C ALA A 224 17.37 -8.44 27.22
N ALA A 225 16.09 -8.15 27.40
CA ALA A 225 15.40 -8.40 28.67
C ALA A 225 15.25 -9.90 29.00
N HIS A 226 15.16 -10.76 27.99
CA HIS A 226 14.95 -12.21 28.13
C HIS A 226 16.20 -13.03 27.76
N GLU A 227 17.40 -12.46 27.92
CA GLU A 227 18.64 -13.14 27.57
C GLU A 227 18.86 -14.44 28.36
N PHE A 228 18.32 -14.54 29.57
CA PHE A 228 18.47 -15.74 30.40
C PHE A 228 17.25 -16.66 30.43
N ASP A 229 16.16 -16.31 29.74
CA ASP A 229 14.94 -17.12 29.72
C ASP A 229 14.99 -18.17 28.60
N ALA A 230 14.68 -19.42 28.94
CA ALA A 230 14.64 -20.55 28.00
C ALA A 230 13.36 -20.56 27.14
N ARG A 231 12.28 -19.88 27.55
CA ARG A 231 11.01 -19.80 26.80
C ARG A 231 10.85 -18.47 26.05
N ARG A 232 11.85 -18.13 25.24
CA ARG A 232 11.80 -16.92 24.41
C ARG A 232 10.70 -17.01 23.34
N ARG A 233 9.78 -16.05 23.34
CA ARG A 233 8.81 -15.86 22.26
C ARG A 233 9.43 -14.99 21.18
N MET A 234 9.61 -15.52 19.98
CA MET A 234 10.15 -14.78 18.85
C MET A 234 9.05 -13.93 18.21
N ILE A 235 9.26 -12.62 18.08
CA ILE A 235 8.24 -11.70 17.56
C ILE A 235 8.33 -11.64 16.03
N SER A 236 9.52 -11.48 15.46
CA SER A 236 9.79 -11.48 14.02
C SER A 236 10.78 -12.59 13.62
N LYS A 237 10.30 -13.58 12.87
CA LYS A 237 11.14 -14.67 12.33
C LYS A 237 12.13 -14.18 11.27
N THR A 238 11.71 -13.25 10.42
CA THR A 238 12.49 -12.77 9.27
C THR A 238 13.69 -11.94 9.70
N PHE A 239 13.52 -11.01 10.64
CA PHE A 239 14.64 -10.25 11.22
C PHE A 239 15.61 -11.17 11.97
N TYR A 240 15.08 -12.09 12.78
CA TYR A 240 15.91 -13.04 13.54
C TYR A 240 16.76 -13.95 12.65
N GLN A 241 16.21 -14.42 11.52
CA GLN A 241 16.96 -15.20 10.54
C GLN A 241 18.10 -14.40 9.92
N GLN A 242 17.89 -13.11 9.62
CA GLN A 242 18.94 -12.24 9.08
C GLN A 242 20.06 -12.02 10.10
N LEU A 243 19.71 -11.76 11.37
CA LEU A 243 20.68 -11.58 12.46
C LEU A 243 21.57 -12.83 12.64
N ARG A 244 20.95 -14.01 12.76
CA ARG A 244 21.70 -15.27 12.87
C ARG A 244 22.54 -15.60 11.65
N SER A 245 22.07 -15.23 10.45
CA SER A 245 22.85 -15.42 9.23
C SER A 245 24.12 -14.57 9.25
N SER A 246 24.03 -13.33 9.74
CA SER A 246 25.19 -12.45 9.90
C SER A 246 26.16 -12.94 10.97
N GLU A 247 25.68 -13.47 12.10
CA GLU A 247 26.53 -14.04 13.15
C GLU A 247 27.30 -15.29 12.69
N ARG A 248 26.72 -16.07 11.78
CA ARG A 248 27.38 -17.27 11.21
C ARG A 248 28.40 -16.95 10.13
N GLN A 249 28.41 -15.73 9.58
CA GLN A 249 29.41 -15.34 8.59
C GLN A 249 30.76 -15.17 9.26
N SER A 250 31.75 -15.93 8.80
CA SER A 250 33.13 -15.90 9.33
C SER A 250 33.87 -14.61 8.97
N LEU A 251 33.47 -13.92 7.91
CA LEU A 251 34.05 -12.66 7.46
C LEU A 251 32.98 -11.56 7.57
N VAL A 252 33.13 -10.67 8.54
CA VAL A 252 32.25 -9.51 8.70
C VAL A 252 32.95 -8.29 8.10
N GLY A 253 32.52 -7.89 6.89
CA GLY A 253 32.93 -6.65 6.25
C GLY A 253 32.12 -5.44 6.71
N PRO A 254 32.46 -4.22 6.27
CA PRO A 254 31.60 -3.05 6.46
C PRO A 254 30.24 -3.29 5.76
N PRO A 255 29.13 -2.77 6.31
CA PRO A 255 27.80 -2.99 5.74
C PRO A 255 27.69 -2.30 4.37
N GLU A 256 27.26 -3.03 3.35
CA GLU A 256 27.01 -2.50 2.00
C GLU A 256 25.51 -2.55 1.65
N SER A 257 24.83 -3.61 2.07
CA SER A 257 23.40 -3.78 1.84
C SER A 257 22.56 -3.04 2.90
N MET A 258 21.34 -2.62 2.54
CA MET A 258 20.38 -2.05 3.50
C MET A 258 20.13 -2.99 4.69
N ARG A 259 20.04 -4.30 4.45
CA ARG A 259 19.84 -5.29 5.52
C ARG A 259 21.03 -5.36 6.48
N GLU A 260 22.24 -5.26 5.93
CA GLU A 260 23.48 -5.27 6.73
C GLU A 260 23.62 -4.02 7.58
N HIS A 261 23.18 -2.85 7.08
CA HIS A 261 23.14 -1.63 7.87
C HIS A 261 22.19 -1.76 9.06
N VAL A 262 21.00 -2.35 8.86
CA VAL A 262 20.05 -2.60 9.97
C VAL A 262 20.64 -3.61 10.98
N VAL A 263 21.28 -4.67 10.50
CA VAL A 263 21.95 -5.65 11.38
C VAL A 263 23.13 -5.02 12.14
N ALA A 264 23.93 -4.18 11.48
CA ALA A 264 25.01 -3.46 12.13
C ALA A 264 24.50 -2.50 13.22
N ALA A 265 23.36 -1.83 12.98
CA ALA A 265 22.72 -0.98 13.97
C ALA A 265 22.09 -1.76 15.15
N SER A 266 21.83 -3.06 14.97
CA SER A 266 21.26 -3.92 16.00
C SER A 266 22.28 -4.55 16.95
N LYS A 267 23.56 -4.56 16.55
CA LYS A 267 24.68 -5.05 17.37
C LYS A 267 25.18 -3.93 18.28
#